data_AF-A0A8B6GX56-F1
#
_entry.id   AF-A0A8B6GX56-F1
#
_cell.length_a   1.000
_cell.length_b   1.000
_cell.length_c   1.000
_cell.angle_alpha   90.00
_cell.angle_beta   90.00
_cell.angle_gamma   90.00
#
_symmetry.space_group_name_H-M   'P 1'
#
loop_
_entity.id
_entity.type
_entity.pdbx_description
1 polymer ?
#
loop_
_entity_poly.entity_id
_entity_poly.type
_entity_poly.pdbx_seq_one_letter_code
_entity_poly.pdbx_strand_id
1 'polypeptide(L)'
;MVSEVEWNKLLENDISIHESCNIFTDEFLKVTESCIPKKEVIIRSNDKIWFNSNLRKEIRKRDRFRKIFIKNKSMTNEKKFKNQRNRVNNLKKQIKQNFYDNINENLNELKQTNSRVYWKIINSLLKEDRSSNDIPPMQNPSNNYEFSYDAKKS
;
A
#
# COMPACT_ATOMS: atom_id res chain seq x y z
N MET A 1 17.23 3.85 -32.50
CA MET A 1 17.77 3.26 -31.25
C MET A 1 17.69 1.73 -31.22
N VAL A 2 16.54 1.05 -31.07
CA VAL A 2 16.48 -0.44 -31.10
C VAL A 2 16.86 -1.01 -32.47
N SER A 3 16.46 -0.31 -33.54
CA SER A 3 16.77 -0.65 -34.94
C SER A 3 18.22 -0.34 -35.36
N GLU A 4 19.00 0.34 -34.51
CA GLU A 4 20.41 0.70 -34.77
C GLU A 4 21.37 -0.31 -34.15
N VAL A 5 20.86 -1.24 -33.33
CA VAL A 5 21.67 -2.28 -32.69
C VAL A 5 21.87 -3.42 -33.68
N GLU A 6 23.12 -3.74 -33.98
CA GLU A 6 23.48 -4.88 -34.83
C GLU A 6 23.42 -6.19 -34.02
N TRP A 7 22.20 -6.69 -33.81
CA TRP A 7 21.92 -7.90 -33.02
C TRP A 7 22.71 -9.13 -33.48
N ASN A 8 23.01 -9.24 -34.77
CA ASN A 8 23.73 -10.37 -35.34
C ASN A 8 25.20 -10.44 -34.87
N LYS A 9 25.83 -9.31 -34.54
CA LYS A 9 27.20 -9.29 -34.01
C LYS A 9 27.29 -9.76 -32.56
N LEU A 10 26.20 -9.66 -31.81
CA LEU A 10 26.12 -10.12 -30.41
C LEU A 10 25.94 -11.64 -30.31
N LEU A 11 25.65 -12.31 -31.42
CA LEU A 11 25.37 -13.74 -31.51
C LEU A 11 26.44 -14.51 -32.30
N GLU A 12 27.63 -13.92 -32.50
CA GLU A 12 28.73 -14.58 -33.22
C GLU A 12 29.30 -15.80 -32.45
N ASN A 13 29.75 -16.81 -33.22
CA ASN A 13 29.82 -18.23 -32.86
C ASN A 13 30.92 -18.68 -31.87
N ASP A 14 31.71 -17.77 -31.29
CA ASP A 14 32.88 -18.12 -30.46
C ASP A 14 32.61 -18.08 -28.95
N ILE A 15 31.35 -17.95 -28.54
CA ILE A 15 30.93 -17.80 -27.15
C ILE A 15 29.92 -18.91 -26.80
N SER A 16 29.97 -19.42 -25.57
CA SER A 16 28.97 -20.37 -25.05
C SER A 16 27.54 -19.81 -25.22
N ILE A 17 26.58 -20.67 -25.55
CA ILE A 17 25.16 -20.29 -25.72
C ILE A 17 24.65 -19.49 -24.51
N HIS A 18 25.04 -19.88 -23.29
CA HIS A 18 24.65 -19.19 -22.07
C HIS A 18 25.15 -17.75 -22.01
N GLU A 19 26.37 -17.52 -22.46
CA GLU A 19 27.01 -16.21 -22.39
C GLU A 19 26.52 -15.30 -23.53
N SER A 20 26.22 -15.87 -24.69
CA SER A 20 25.51 -15.17 -25.77
C SER A 20 24.12 -14.71 -25.33
N CYS A 21 23.36 -15.55 -24.61
CA CYS A 21 22.05 -15.18 -24.06
C CYS A 21 22.14 -14.05 -23.02
N ASN A 22 23.16 -14.05 -22.17
CA ASN A 22 23.37 -12.98 -21.18
C ASN A 22 23.72 -11.66 -21.87
N ILE A 23 24.68 -11.68 -22.81
CA ILE A 23 25.09 -10.48 -23.58
C ILE A 23 23.90 -9.88 -24.33
N PHE A 24 23.09 -10.73 -24.98
CA PHE A 24 21.87 -10.28 -25.65
C PHE A 24 20.90 -9.62 -24.66
N THR A 25 20.65 -10.26 -23.52
CA THR A 25 19.71 -9.78 -22.51
C THR A 25 20.18 -8.43 -21.94
N ASP A 26 21.47 -8.29 -21.65
CA ASP A 26 22.05 -7.07 -21.09
C ASP A 26 21.98 -5.90 -22.08
N GLU A 27 22.36 -6.11 -23.35
CA GLU A 27 22.31 -5.04 -24.35
C GLU A 27 20.85 -4.68 -24.70
N PHE A 28 19.95 -5.68 -24.74
CA PHE A 28 18.52 -5.43 -24.89
C PHE A 28 17.96 -4.61 -23.73
N LEU A 29 18.24 -4.98 -22.49
CA LEU A 29 17.81 -4.23 -21.33
C LEU A 29 18.34 -2.80 -21.41
N LYS A 30 19.64 -2.60 -21.61
CA LYS A 30 20.26 -1.27 -21.76
C LYS A 30 19.59 -0.37 -22.80
N VAL A 31 19.26 -0.91 -23.98
CA VAL A 31 18.57 -0.15 -25.04
C VAL A 31 17.12 0.15 -24.66
N THR A 32 16.42 -0.80 -24.03
CA THR A 32 15.06 -0.57 -23.54
C THR A 32 15.03 0.46 -22.40
N GLU A 33 16.05 0.49 -21.54
CA GLU A 33 16.14 1.48 -20.46
C GLU A 33 16.30 2.92 -20.97
N SER A 34 16.98 3.11 -22.10
CA SER A 34 17.15 4.43 -22.73
C SER A 34 15.90 4.88 -23.51
N CYS A 35 15.15 3.93 -24.06
CA CYS A 35 13.96 4.22 -24.86
C CYS A 35 12.67 4.33 -24.04
N ILE A 36 12.57 3.59 -22.93
CA ILE A 36 11.34 3.49 -22.13
C ILE A 36 11.43 4.42 -20.93
N PRO A 37 10.55 5.43 -20.81
CA PRO A 37 10.51 6.30 -19.65
C PRO A 37 10.23 5.49 -18.38
N LYS A 38 11.22 5.44 -17.48
CA LYS A 38 11.06 4.83 -16.16
C LYS A 38 10.45 5.83 -15.20
N LYS A 39 9.54 5.34 -14.35
CA LYS A 39 9.01 6.10 -13.22
C LYS A 39 9.26 5.33 -11.95
N GLU A 40 10.06 5.90 -11.07
CA GLU A 40 10.19 5.39 -9.71
C GLU A 40 8.89 5.64 -8.94
N VAL A 41 8.32 4.57 -8.38
CA VAL A 41 7.11 4.64 -7.57
C VAL A 41 7.45 4.20 -6.16
N ILE A 42 7.24 5.10 -5.20
CA ILE A 42 7.35 4.77 -3.78
C ILE A 42 6.11 3.98 -3.37
N ILE A 43 6.27 2.66 -3.25
CA ILE A 43 5.25 1.76 -2.71
C ILE A 43 5.23 1.91 -1.18
N ARG A 44 4.07 2.28 -0.63
CA ARG A 44 3.88 2.42 0.83
C ARG A 44 3.02 1.26 1.33
N SER A 45 3.67 0.25 1.89
CA SER A 45 3.02 -0.97 2.40
C SER A 45 2.13 -0.73 3.62
N ASN A 46 2.44 0.29 4.43
CA ASN A 46 1.80 0.55 5.71
C ASN A 46 0.55 1.45 5.63
N ASP A 47 0.22 1.96 4.45
CA ASP A 47 -0.97 2.80 4.30
C ASP A 47 -2.24 1.94 4.41
N LYS A 48 -3.27 2.52 5.04
CA LYS A 48 -4.59 1.87 5.15
C LYS A 48 -5.19 1.70 3.75
N ILE A 49 -5.97 0.64 3.54
CA ILE A 49 -6.61 0.33 2.25
C ILE A 49 -7.50 1.45 1.71
N TRP A 50 -8.20 2.17 2.58
CA TRP A 50 -9.02 3.32 2.22
C TRP A 50 -8.19 4.60 2.01
N PHE A 51 -6.89 4.59 2.27
CA PHE A 51 -6.06 5.80 2.26
C PHE A 51 -5.57 6.14 0.86
N ASN A 52 -6.02 7.26 0.31
CA ASN A 52 -5.70 7.67 -1.06
C ASN A 52 -4.67 8.82 -1.15
N SER A 53 -4.16 9.05 -2.37
CA SER A 53 -3.17 10.10 -2.68
C SER A 53 -3.69 11.51 -2.41
N ASN A 54 -4.98 11.75 -2.64
CA ASN A 54 -5.62 13.05 -2.41
C ASN A 54 -5.63 13.42 -0.92
N LEU A 55 -6.07 12.50 -0.05
CA LEU A 55 -6.03 12.69 1.40
C LEU A 55 -4.60 12.96 1.90
N ARG A 56 -3.62 12.24 1.35
CA ARG A 56 -2.20 12.47 1.66
C ARG A 56 -1.76 13.89 1.28
N LYS A 57 -2.16 14.40 0.10
CA LYS A 57 -1.87 15.76 -0.34
C LYS A 57 -2.47 16.79 0.62
N GLU A 58 -3.72 16.61 1.02
CA GLU A 58 -4.41 17.52 1.94
C GLU A 58 -3.81 17.49 3.36
N ILE A 59 -3.36 16.32 3.84
CA ILE A 59 -2.62 16.18 5.10
C ILE A 59 -1.31 16.96 5.05
N ARG A 60 -0.52 16.82 3.97
CA ARG A 60 0.73 17.60 3.82
C ARG A 60 0.47 19.10 3.81
N LYS A 61 -0.61 19.55 3.17
CA LYS A 61 -1.01 20.96 3.15
C LYS A 61 -1.38 21.45 4.55
N ARG A 62 -2.15 20.67 5.32
CA ARG A 62 -2.44 20.95 6.72
C ARG A 62 -1.16 21.09 7.54
N ASP A 63 -0.22 20.16 7.40
CA ASP A 63 1.02 20.15 8.16
C ASP A 63 1.92 21.34 7.80
N ARG A 64 1.94 21.74 6.53
CA ARG A 64 2.59 22.99 6.09
C ARG A 64 1.96 24.20 6.77
N PHE A 65 0.63 24.33 6.78
CA PHE A 65 -0.03 25.45 7.47
C PHE A 65 0.17 25.42 8.98
N ARG A 66 0.23 24.23 9.60
CA ARG A 66 0.58 24.09 11.02
C ARG A 66 1.97 24.65 11.30
N LYS A 67 2.98 24.28 10.50
CA LYS A 67 4.35 24.79 10.64
C LYS A 67 4.39 26.31 10.48
N ILE A 68 3.69 26.86 9.48
CA ILE A 68 3.60 28.31 9.26
C ILE A 68 2.94 29.02 10.44
N PHE A 69 1.83 28.50 10.96
CA PHE A 69 1.14 29.08 12.12
C PHE A 69 1.98 29.05 13.39
N ILE A 70 2.68 27.94 13.65
CA ILE A 70 3.58 27.82 14.81
C ILE A 70 4.71 28.84 14.73
N LYS A 71 5.29 29.03 13.53
CA LYS A 71 6.36 30.02 13.30
C LYS A 71 5.83 31.47 13.37
N ASN A 72 4.71 31.72 12.69
CA ASN A 72 4.10 33.03 12.52
C ASN A 72 2.68 32.97 13.09
N LYS A 73 2.54 33.26 14.38
CA LYS A 73 1.30 33.21 15.19
C LYS A 73 0.26 34.29 14.82
N SER A 74 0.07 34.53 13.53
CA SER A 74 -0.94 35.44 13.00
C SER A 74 -2.30 34.77 12.98
N MET A 75 -3.36 35.53 13.30
CA MET A 75 -4.76 35.13 13.20
C MET A 75 -5.12 34.58 11.81
N THR A 76 -4.53 35.14 10.75
CA THR A 76 -4.78 34.69 9.37
C THR A 76 -4.24 33.27 9.13
N ASN A 77 -3.04 32.96 9.65
CA ASN A 77 -2.42 31.65 9.55
C ASN A 77 -3.16 30.63 10.40
N GLU A 78 -3.65 31.04 11.58
CA GLU A 78 -4.49 30.21 12.43
C GLU A 78 -5.78 29.80 11.70
N LYS A 79 -6.47 30.76 11.08
CA LYS A 79 -7.70 30.50 10.30
C LYS A 79 -7.42 29.55 9.13
N LYS A 80 -6.32 29.77 8.38
CA LYS A 80 -5.90 28.87 7.30
C LYS A 80 -5.64 27.44 7.80
N PHE A 81 -4.93 27.29 8.92
CA PHE A 81 -4.67 25.99 9.52
C PHE A 81 -5.97 25.30 9.99
N LYS A 82 -6.85 26.01 10.72
CA LYS A 82 -8.13 25.46 11.20
C LYS A 82 -9.02 25.02 10.04
N ASN A 83 -9.16 25.83 9.00
CA ASN A 83 -9.93 25.49 7.80
C ASN A 83 -9.39 24.23 7.11
N GLN A 84 -8.07 24.16 6.92
CA GLN A 84 -7.44 23.00 6.30
C GLN A 84 -7.52 21.74 7.18
N ARG A 85 -7.43 21.88 8.51
CA ARG A 85 -7.64 20.78 9.46
C ARG A 85 -9.06 20.21 9.35
N ASN A 86 -10.07 21.08 9.32
CA ASN A 86 -11.47 20.68 9.19
C ASN A 86 -11.71 19.98 7.84
N ARG A 87 -11.13 20.52 6.75
CA ARG A 87 -11.16 19.88 5.43
C ARG A 87 -10.57 18.47 5.46
N VAL A 88 -9.40 18.29 6.07
CA VAL A 88 -8.77 16.96 6.20
C VAL A 88 -9.65 16.00 7.01
N ASN A 89 -10.24 16.45 8.11
CA ASN A 89 -11.11 15.61 8.94
C ASN A 89 -12.36 15.18 8.17
N ASN A 90 -13.01 16.11 7.48
CA ASN A 90 -14.19 15.81 6.65
C ASN A 90 -13.84 14.86 5.51
N LEU A 91 -12.73 15.11 4.80
CA LEU A 91 -12.27 14.27 3.72
C LEU A 91 -11.89 12.86 4.20
N LYS A 92 -11.26 12.75 5.37
CA LYS A 92 -10.95 11.44 6.00
C LYS A 92 -12.24 10.67 6.30
N LYS A 93 -13.27 11.34 6.84
CA LYS A 93 -14.57 10.72 7.11
C LYS A 93 -15.23 10.25 5.82
N GLN A 94 -15.31 11.13 4.81
CA GLN A 94 -15.90 10.83 3.51
C GLN A 94 -15.22 9.66 2.81
N ILE A 95 -13.88 9.66 2.72
CA ILE A 95 -13.14 8.59 2.05
C ILE A 95 -13.32 7.26 2.77
N LYS A 96 -13.26 7.27 4.11
CA LYS A 96 -13.45 6.05 4.89
C LYS A 96 -14.86 5.50 4.65
N GLN A 97 -15.89 6.36 4.75
CA GLN A 97 -17.27 5.98 4.52
C GLN A 97 -17.48 5.44 3.10
N ASN A 98 -17.08 6.19 2.08
CA ASN A 98 -17.18 5.78 0.68
C ASN A 98 -16.45 4.47 0.37
N PHE A 99 -15.35 4.17 1.08
CA PHE A 99 -14.67 2.89 0.93
C PHE A 99 -15.50 1.72 1.46
N TYR A 100 -16.05 1.83 2.68
CA TYR A 100 -16.83 0.75 3.28
C TYR A 100 -18.21 0.59 2.62
N ASP A 101 -18.85 1.69 2.21
CA ASP A 101 -20.15 1.65 1.54
C ASP A 101 -20.06 0.91 0.19
N ASN A 102 -18.96 1.10 -0.55
CA ASN A 102 -18.78 0.49 -1.87
C ASN A 102 -17.90 -0.77 -1.84
N ILE A 103 -17.55 -1.31 -0.67
CA ILE A 103 -16.52 -2.35 -0.58
C ILE A 103 -16.94 -3.64 -1.29
N ASN A 104 -18.22 -4.00 -1.21
CA ASN A 104 -18.75 -5.23 -1.82
C ASN A 104 -18.72 -5.15 -3.34
N GLU A 105 -19.11 -4.02 -3.91
CA GLU A 105 -19.06 -3.76 -5.35
C GLU A 105 -17.62 -3.80 -5.86
N ASN A 106 -16.71 -3.10 -5.17
CA ASN A 106 -15.28 -3.12 -5.49
C ASN A 106 -14.67 -4.52 -5.39
N LEU A 107 -15.04 -5.33 -4.38
CA LEU A 107 -14.53 -6.68 -4.22
C LEU A 107 -15.00 -7.62 -5.34
N ASN A 108 -16.26 -7.50 -5.77
CA ASN A 108 -16.80 -8.28 -6.89
C ASN A 108 -16.07 -7.98 -8.20
N GLU A 109 -15.78 -6.71 -8.46
CA GLU A 109 -15.00 -6.28 -9.63
C GLU A 109 -13.54 -6.75 -9.54
N LEU A 110 -12.89 -6.52 -8.39
CA LEU A 110 -11.48 -6.86 -8.17
C LEU A 110 -11.21 -8.37 -8.22
N LYS A 111 -12.19 -9.21 -7.88
CA LYS A 111 -12.08 -10.66 -8.01
C LYS A 111 -11.78 -11.08 -9.46
N GLN A 112 -12.33 -10.37 -10.44
CA GLN A 112 -12.20 -10.69 -11.87
C GLN A 112 -11.01 -9.95 -12.51
N THR A 113 -10.74 -8.70 -12.08
CA THR A 113 -9.75 -7.84 -12.73
C THR A 113 -8.37 -7.85 -12.06
N ASN A 114 -8.31 -7.96 -10.73
CA ASN A 114 -7.06 -7.82 -9.98
C ASN A 114 -7.07 -8.60 -8.65
N SER A 115 -6.87 -9.91 -8.77
CA SER A 115 -6.89 -10.86 -7.65
C SER A 115 -5.90 -10.50 -6.53
N ARG A 116 -4.75 -9.89 -6.87
CA ARG A 116 -3.76 -9.47 -5.87
C ARG A 116 -4.29 -8.35 -4.97
N VAL A 117 -4.97 -7.36 -5.54
CA VAL A 117 -5.57 -6.25 -4.78
C VAL A 117 -6.76 -6.75 -3.97
N TYR A 118 -7.58 -7.64 -4.55
CA TYR A 118 -8.65 -8.33 -3.84
C TYR A 118 -8.14 -8.99 -2.55
N TRP A 119 -7.16 -9.88 -2.66
CA TRP A 119 -6.61 -10.58 -1.50
C TRP A 119 -5.93 -9.64 -0.51
N LYS A 120 -5.33 -8.54 -0.98
CA LYS A 120 -4.78 -7.51 -0.09
C LYS A 120 -5.87 -6.85 0.76
N ILE A 121 -7.02 -6.54 0.16
CA ILE A 121 -8.17 -5.95 0.88
C ILE A 121 -8.75 -6.97 1.85
N ILE A 122 -9.07 -8.18 1.39
CA ILE A 122 -9.60 -9.26 2.23
C ILE A 122 -8.68 -9.53 3.43
N ASN A 123 -7.38 -9.73 3.19
CA ASN A 123 -6.42 -9.97 4.27
C ASN A 123 -6.30 -8.79 5.23
N SER A 124 -6.57 -7.56 4.80
CA SER A 124 -6.56 -6.39 5.70
C SER A 124 -7.84 -6.25 6.52
N LEU A 125 -8.98 -6.76 6.03
CA LEU A 125 -10.24 -6.82 6.77
C LEU A 125 -10.23 -7.97 7.79
N LEU A 126 -9.66 -9.12 7.41
CA LEU A 126 -9.57 -10.32 8.26
C LEU A 126 -8.45 -10.24 9.31
N LYS A 127 -7.53 -9.27 9.21
CA LYS A 127 -6.41 -9.07 10.15
C LYS A 127 -6.82 -8.34 11.44
N GLU A 128 -8.06 -8.46 11.87
CA GLU A 128 -8.40 -8.19 13.26
C GLU A 128 -7.78 -9.31 14.12
N ASP A 129 -6.97 -8.89 15.09
CA ASP A 129 -6.38 -9.69 16.17
C ASP A 129 -5.31 -10.74 15.81
N ARG A 130 -4.07 -10.28 15.59
CA ARG A 130 -2.87 -11.05 16.03
C ARG A 130 -2.36 -10.58 17.40
N SER A 131 -3.22 -9.95 18.20
CA SER A 131 -2.89 -9.49 19.55
C SER A 131 -3.49 -10.34 20.66
N SER A 132 -4.28 -11.37 20.35
CA SER A 132 -4.43 -12.49 21.29
C SER A 132 -3.43 -13.57 20.88
N ASN A 133 -2.43 -13.79 21.72
CA ASN A 133 -1.68 -15.04 21.74
C ASN A 133 -2.51 -16.17 22.39
N ASP A 134 -3.83 -16.01 22.48
CA ASP A 134 -4.72 -16.98 23.08
C ASP A 134 -4.99 -18.07 22.05
N ILE A 135 -4.05 -19.00 21.96
CA ILE A 135 -4.32 -20.33 21.42
C ILE A 135 -5.50 -20.87 22.25
N PRO A 136 -6.64 -21.23 21.64
CA PRO A 136 -7.74 -21.82 22.39
C PRO A 136 -7.23 -23.08 23.11
N PRO A 137 -7.59 -23.30 24.39
CA PRO A 137 -7.10 -24.45 25.13
C PRO A 137 -7.48 -25.73 24.39
N MET A 138 -6.49 -26.61 24.19
CA MET A 138 -6.73 -27.93 23.61
C MET A 138 -7.75 -28.68 24.46
N GLN A 139 -8.91 -28.99 23.89
CA GLN A 139 -9.87 -29.89 24.52
C GLN A 139 -9.26 -31.28 24.56
N ASN A 140 -8.78 -31.67 25.73
CA ASN A 140 -8.35 -33.04 25.99
C ASN A 140 -9.61 -33.86 26.27
N PRO A 141 -9.97 -34.85 25.42
CA PRO A 141 -11.23 -35.59 25.56
C PRO A 141 -11.34 -36.41 26.86
N SER A 142 -10.26 -36.47 27.65
CA SER A 142 -10.19 -37.24 28.89
C SER A 142 -10.41 -36.45 30.17
N ASN A 143 -10.64 -35.13 30.11
CA ASN A 143 -10.78 -34.29 31.31
C ASN A 143 -12.05 -33.44 31.27
N ASN A 144 -13.13 -33.97 31.85
CA ASN A 144 -14.25 -33.18 32.34
C ASN A 144 -13.79 -32.39 33.58
N TYR A 145 -13.21 -31.20 33.37
CA TYR A 145 -13.05 -30.23 34.47
C TYR A 145 -13.81 -28.95 34.12
N GLU A 146 -14.73 -28.60 35.01
CA GLU A 146 -15.51 -27.37 34.99
C GLU A 146 -14.62 -26.15 34.75
N PHE A 147 -14.98 -25.34 33.76
CA PHE A 147 -14.41 -24.01 33.60
C PHE A 147 -14.95 -23.11 34.72
N SER A 148 -14.16 -22.96 35.79
CA SER A 148 -14.35 -21.88 36.76
C SER A 148 -13.96 -20.56 36.10
N TYR A 149 -14.93 -19.71 35.80
CA TYR A 149 -14.67 -18.32 35.48
C TYR A 149 -14.38 -17.57 36.78
N ASP A 150 -13.13 -17.18 36.99
CA ASP A 150 -12.79 -16.23 38.05
C ASP A 150 -13.47 -14.88 37.75
N ALA A 151 -14.49 -14.58 38.57
CA ALA A 151 -15.15 -13.30 38.59
C ALA A 151 -14.14 -12.21 38.97
N LYS A 152 -13.88 -11.28 38.04
CA LYS A 152 -13.19 -10.02 38.36
C LYS A 152 -14.06 -9.24 39.36
N LYS A 153 -13.59 -9.13 40.61
CA LYS A 153 -14.09 -8.17 41.60
C LYS A 153 -13.64 -6.74 41.22
N SER A 154 -14.51 -5.79 41.54
CA SER A 154 -14.46 -4.32 41.36
C SER A 154 -13.09 -3.66 41.38
#